data_AF-A0A8B7ZUD2-F1
#
_entry.id   AF-A0A8B7ZUD2-F1
#
_cell.length_a   1.000
_cell.length_b   1.000
_cell.length_c   1.000
_cell.angle_alpha   90.00
_cell.angle_beta   90.00
_cell.angle_gamma   90.00
#
_symmetry.space_group_name_H-M   'P 1'
#
loop_
_entity.id
_entity.type
_entity.pdbx_description
1 polymer ?
#
loop_
_entity_poly.entity_id
_entity_poly.type
_entity_poly.pdbx_seq_one_letter_code
_entity_poly.pdbx_strand_id
1 'polypeptide(L)'
;MGVEEMPPEEFITEPRRKKLENHLKFQPAFRQLHNDRELGIDDHDTVGAVAVDAHGNVAAATSTGGITGQMIGRVGDSPLIGLSPQDAVKKALTVMKDRVDSLGGAIAVSKSGDFGHYFNTNGMIWASVQNGRKQV
;
A
#
# COMPACT_ATOMS: atom_id res chain seq x y z
N MET A 1 -5.87 -7.62 27.18
CA MET A 1 -6.83 -7.16 26.17
C MET A 1 -7.65 -8.28 25.53
N GLY A 2 -7.53 -9.56 25.94
CA GLY A 2 -8.47 -10.62 25.53
C GLY A 2 -8.49 -10.96 24.03
N VAL A 3 -7.49 -10.52 23.27
CA VAL A 3 -7.35 -10.86 21.86
C VAL A 3 -6.86 -12.31 21.76
N GLU A 4 -7.52 -13.09 20.93
CA GLU A 4 -7.17 -14.49 20.67
C GLU A 4 -5.83 -14.58 19.94
N GLU A 5 -4.95 -15.45 20.41
CA GLU A 5 -3.67 -15.73 19.77
C GLU A 5 -3.85 -16.84 18.74
N MET A 6 -3.53 -16.54 17.48
CA MET A 6 -3.67 -17.48 16.37
C MET A 6 -2.29 -18.00 15.93
N PRO A 7 -2.17 -19.28 15.56
CA PRO A 7 -0.94 -19.83 15.00
C PRO A 7 -0.55 -19.08 13.70
N PRO A 8 0.73 -18.71 13.50
CA PRO A 8 1.19 -18.00 12.30
C PRO A 8 0.86 -18.73 10.99
N GLU A 9 0.78 -20.06 11.03
CA GLU A 9 0.50 -20.93 9.89
C GLU A 9 -0.86 -20.63 9.26
N GLU A 10 -1.82 -20.12 10.04
CA GLU A 10 -3.15 -19.75 9.55
C GLU A 10 -3.11 -18.57 8.58
N PHE A 11 -2.08 -17.73 8.66
CA PHE A 11 -1.88 -16.60 7.75
C PHE A 11 -1.08 -16.99 6.49
N ILE A 12 -0.57 -18.23 6.41
CA ILE A 12 0.26 -18.69 5.28
C ILE A 12 -0.60 -19.38 4.23
N THR A 13 -0.56 -18.87 2.99
CA THR A 13 -1.24 -19.47 1.85
C THR A 13 -0.26 -20.13 0.88
N GLU A 14 -0.67 -21.22 0.23
CA GLU A 14 0.16 -21.93 -0.76
C GLU A 14 0.69 -21.02 -1.89
N PRO A 15 -0.10 -20.10 -2.48
CA PRO A 15 0.42 -19.18 -3.49
C PRO A 15 1.54 -18.30 -2.96
N ARG A 16 1.42 -17.77 -1.73
CA ARG A 16 2.44 -16.90 -1.12
C ARG A 16 3.68 -17.69 -0.71
N ARG A 17 3.53 -18.93 -0.23
CA ARG A 17 4.67 -19.83 0.06
C ARG A 17 5.48 -20.12 -1.19
N LYS A 18 4.81 -20.51 -2.29
CA LYS A 18 5.49 -20.77 -3.58
C LYS A 18 6.21 -19.54 -4.11
N LYS A 19 5.64 -18.35 -3.93
CA LYS A 19 6.28 -17.08 -4.30
C LYS A 19 7.57 -16.84 -3.52
N LEU A 20 7.56 -17.05 -2.21
CA LEU A 20 8.76 -16.96 -1.37
C LEU A 20 9.81 -18.00 -1.76
N GLU A 21 9.42 -19.25 -1.99
CA GLU A 21 10.35 -20.31 -2.43
C GLU A 21 11.02 -19.97 -3.76
N ASN A 22 10.25 -19.46 -4.72
CA ASN A 22 10.79 -18.98 -5.99
C ASN A 22 11.77 -17.82 -5.75
N HIS A 23 11.38 -16.82 -4.95
CA HIS A 23 12.26 -15.69 -4.61
C HIS A 23 13.60 -16.15 -4.01
N LEU A 24 13.59 -17.13 -3.11
CA LEU A 24 14.79 -17.67 -2.47
C LEU A 24 15.66 -18.50 -3.43
N LYS A 25 15.06 -19.26 -4.36
CA LYS A 25 15.78 -20.09 -5.34
C LYS A 25 16.57 -19.26 -6.36
N PHE A 26 16.06 -18.09 -6.74
CA PHE A 26 16.70 -17.24 -7.75
C PHE A 26 17.67 -16.21 -7.16
N GLN A 27 17.70 -16.02 -5.83
CA GLN A 27 18.50 -14.98 -5.16
C GLN A 27 20.04 -15.02 -5.39
N PRO A 28 20.74 -16.18 -5.52
CA PRO A 28 22.20 -16.15 -5.69
C PRO A 28 22.66 -15.57 -7.03
N ALA A 29 21.81 -15.61 -8.08
CA ALA A 29 22.18 -15.21 -9.43
C ALA A 29 21.57 -13.85 -9.88
N PHE A 30 20.56 -13.34 -9.18
CA PHE A 30 19.69 -12.26 -9.68
C PHE A 30 19.96 -10.86 -9.11
N ARG A 31 21.00 -10.67 -8.29
CA ARG A 31 21.34 -9.33 -7.78
C ARG A 31 21.86 -8.36 -8.86
N GLN A 32 22.16 -8.87 -10.06
CA GLN A 32 22.74 -8.11 -11.18
C GLN A 32 21.81 -7.92 -12.40
N LEU A 33 20.61 -8.51 -12.43
CA LEU A 33 19.71 -8.40 -13.58
C LEU A 33 18.37 -7.79 -13.14
N HIS A 34 18.33 -6.47 -13.20
CA HIS A 34 17.17 -5.63 -13.51
C HIS A 34 15.76 -6.07 -13.07
N ASN A 35 15.20 -5.24 -12.18
CA ASN A 35 13.83 -4.73 -12.25
C ASN A 35 12.69 -5.76 -12.31
N ASP A 36 12.17 -6.11 -11.13
CA ASP A 36 10.76 -6.52 -10.95
C ASP A 36 9.76 -5.53 -11.62
N ARG A 37 10.23 -4.32 -11.98
CA ARG A 37 9.51 -3.28 -12.74
C ARG A 37 9.06 -3.69 -14.15
N GLU A 38 9.77 -4.55 -14.87
CA GLU A 38 9.38 -4.91 -16.26
C GLU A 38 8.28 -5.98 -16.32
N LEU A 39 8.11 -6.77 -15.25
CA LEU A 39 7.09 -7.83 -15.20
C LEU A 39 5.71 -7.31 -14.78
N GLY A 40 5.59 -6.04 -14.40
CA GLY A 40 4.32 -5.44 -13.98
C GLY A 40 3.76 -5.99 -12.66
N ILE A 41 4.56 -6.78 -11.92
CA ILE A 41 4.16 -7.41 -10.66
C ILE A 41 4.62 -6.50 -9.52
N ASP A 42 3.88 -5.41 -9.30
CA ASP A 42 4.04 -4.62 -8.08
C ASP A 42 3.49 -5.45 -6.90
N ASP A 43 4.39 -6.04 -6.11
CA ASP A 43 4.04 -6.93 -4.98
C ASP A 43 3.63 -6.10 -3.75
N HIS A 44 2.48 -5.44 -3.85
CA HIS A 44 1.92 -4.61 -2.78
C HIS A 44 0.75 -5.35 -2.11
N ASP A 45 1.02 -5.92 -0.92
CA ASP A 45 0.01 -6.58 -0.08
C ASP A 45 -0.54 -5.64 1.01
N THR A 46 -0.49 -4.34 0.74
CA THR A 46 -1.00 -3.31 1.64
C THR A 46 -2.44 -3.00 1.33
N VAL A 47 -3.30 -3.08 2.34
CA VAL A 47 -4.67 -2.58 2.31
C VAL A 47 -4.79 -1.35 3.20
N GLY A 48 -5.66 -0.42 2.83
CA GLY A 48 -5.91 0.76 3.63
C GLY A 48 -7.30 1.31 3.42
N ALA A 49 -7.78 2.04 4.42
CA ALA A 49 -9.06 2.73 4.40
C ALA A 49 -8.92 4.09 5.09
N VAL A 50 -9.61 5.07 4.55
CA VAL A 50 -9.78 6.39 5.16
C VAL A 50 -11.26 6.73 5.16
N ALA A 51 -11.73 7.33 6.25
CA ALA A 51 -13.14 7.66 6.41
C ALA A 51 -13.31 8.99 7.15
N VAL A 52 -14.43 9.65 6.88
CA VAL A 52 -14.87 10.85 7.58
C VAL A 52 -16.30 10.63 8.03
N ASP A 53 -16.57 10.86 9.32
CA ASP A 53 -17.92 10.71 9.87
C ASP A 53 -18.75 12.01 9.72
N ALA A 54 -20.02 11.94 10.11
CA ALA A 54 -20.95 13.08 10.03
C ALA A 54 -20.57 14.27 10.93
N HIS A 55 -19.68 14.07 11.90
CA HIS A 55 -19.16 15.11 12.78
C HIS A 55 -17.85 15.72 12.25
N GLY A 56 -17.36 15.26 11.09
CA GLY A 56 -16.09 15.69 10.51
C GLY A 56 -14.86 15.08 11.18
N ASN A 57 -15.03 14.00 11.97
CA ASN A 57 -13.90 13.23 12.49
C ASN A 57 -13.31 12.39 11.36
N VAL A 58 -11.99 12.35 11.29
CA VAL A 58 -11.25 11.60 10.26
C VAL A 58 -10.55 10.42 10.91
N ALA A 59 -10.68 9.24 10.30
CA ALA A 59 -9.96 8.05 10.68
C ALA A 59 -9.23 7.46 9.46
N ALA A 60 -8.06 6.88 9.71
CA ALA A 60 -7.28 6.15 8.72
C ALA A 60 -6.80 4.84 9.35
N ALA A 61 -6.81 3.77 8.56
CA ALA A 61 -6.28 2.48 8.94
C ALA A 61 -5.53 1.87 7.76
N THR A 62 -4.36 1.28 8.03
CA THR A 62 -3.53 0.59 7.04
C THR A 62 -3.07 -0.72 7.64
N SER A 63 -3.11 -1.80 6.86
CA SER A 63 -2.59 -3.11 7.23
C SER A 63 -1.79 -3.68 6.07
N THR A 64 -0.69 -4.38 6.37
CA THR A 64 0.17 -4.95 5.33
C THR A 64 0.85 -6.22 5.84
N GLY A 65 0.96 -7.21 4.97
CA GLY A 65 1.87 -8.34 5.16
C GLY A 65 3.33 -7.99 4.85
N GLY A 66 3.57 -6.81 4.28
CA GLY A 66 4.87 -6.34 3.82
C GLY A 66 5.22 -6.86 2.42
N ILE A 67 6.52 -6.97 2.13
CA ILE A 67 7.02 -7.43 0.84
C ILE A 67 7.56 -8.85 0.99
N THR A 68 7.31 -9.71 -0.01
CA THR A 68 7.88 -11.07 -0.04
C THR A 68 9.41 -11.02 0.12
N GLY A 69 9.96 -11.72 1.11
CA GLY A 69 11.40 -11.73 1.38
C GLY A 69 11.94 -10.52 2.16
N GLN A 70 11.05 -9.69 2.75
CA GLN A 70 11.46 -8.57 3.59
C GLN A 70 12.32 -9.02 4.79
N MET A 71 13.29 -8.19 5.17
CA MET A 71 14.03 -8.36 6.42
C MET A 71 13.09 -8.19 7.63
N ILE A 72 13.28 -9.03 8.65
CA ILE A 72 12.53 -8.95 9.90
C ILE A 72 12.72 -7.55 10.53
N GLY A 73 11.62 -6.81 10.77
CA GLY A 73 11.61 -5.55 11.53
C GLY A 73 11.53 -4.22 10.76
N ARG A 74 11.21 -4.21 9.46
CA ARG A 74 11.08 -2.96 8.66
C ARG A 74 9.73 -2.24 8.92
N VAL A 75 9.75 -0.91 9.06
CA VAL A 75 8.55 -0.04 9.23
C VAL A 75 8.41 0.95 8.05
N GLY A 76 7.17 1.23 7.62
CA GLY A 76 6.81 2.07 6.45
C GLY A 76 6.54 3.56 6.71
N ASP A 77 6.12 4.27 5.67
CA ASP A 77 6.15 5.73 5.48
C ASP A 77 4.89 6.51 5.94
N SER A 78 5.07 7.83 6.18
CA SER A 78 4.11 8.77 6.83
C SER A 78 3.64 9.90 5.88
N PRO A 79 2.43 10.48 6.06
CA PRO A 79 1.85 11.45 5.12
C PRO A 79 2.25 12.93 5.32
N LEU A 80 2.05 13.74 4.26
CA LEU A 80 2.29 15.20 4.18
C LEU A 80 1.01 16.03 4.48
N ILE A 81 1.15 17.18 5.16
CA ILE A 81 0.03 18.05 5.60
C ILE A 81 -0.03 19.35 4.75
N GLY A 82 -1.23 19.86 4.43
CA GLY A 82 -1.44 21.23 3.91
C GLY A 82 -1.83 21.38 2.43
N LEU A 83 -2.26 20.30 1.77
CA LEU A 83 -2.71 20.30 0.37
C LEU A 83 -4.15 19.76 0.25
N SER A 84 -4.80 19.98 -0.90
CA SER A 84 -6.02 19.23 -1.24
C SER A 84 -5.71 17.73 -1.24
N PRO A 85 -6.67 16.84 -0.91
CA PRO A 85 -6.40 15.40 -0.88
C PRO A 85 -5.78 14.86 -2.17
N GLN A 86 -6.26 15.32 -3.34
CA GLN A 86 -5.75 14.90 -4.64
C GLN A 86 -4.32 15.40 -4.92
N ASP A 87 -4.05 16.67 -4.63
CA ASP A 87 -2.71 17.23 -4.83
C ASP A 87 -1.70 16.65 -3.84
N ALA A 88 -2.16 16.36 -2.61
CA ALA A 88 -1.36 15.72 -1.58
C ALA A 88 -0.84 14.35 -2.02
N VAL A 89 -1.75 13.46 -2.44
CA VAL A 89 -1.38 12.09 -2.86
C VAL A 89 -0.49 12.10 -4.10
N LYS A 90 -0.78 12.97 -5.07
CA LYS A 90 0.02 13.08 -6.29
C LYS A 90 1.42 13.59 -6.00
N LYS A 91 1.53 14.70 -5.27
CA LYS A 91 2.83 15.30 -4.93
C LYS A 91 3.67 14.36 -4.07
N ALA A 92 3.07 13.68 -3.10
CA ALA A 92 3.76 12.71 -2.26
C ALA A 92 4.40 11.59 -3.10
N LEU A 93 3.64 10.99 -4.00
CA LEU A 93 4.12 9.88 -4.83
C LEU A 93 5.11 10.33 -5.91
N THR A 94 4.96 11.53 -6.47
CA THR A 94 5.97 12.13 -7.36
C THR A 94 7.29 12.36 -6.62
N VAL A 95 7.25 12.99 -5.44
CA VAL A 95 8.45 13.24 -4.64
C VAL A 95 9.12 11.92 -4.21
N MET A 96 8.33 10.90 -3.86
CA MET A 96 8.84 9.58 -3.52
C MET A 96 9.57 8.93 -4.71
N LYS A 97 9.00 9.02 -5.92
CA LYS A 97 9.64 8.56 -7.15
C LYS A 97 10.95 9.31 -7.40
N ASP A 98 10.94 10.63 -7.30
CA ASP A 98 12.12 11.43 -7.62
C ASP A 98 13.26 11.25 -6.61
N ARG A 99 12.94 11.08 -5.32
CA ARG A 99 13.95 11.04 -4.25
C ARG A 99 14.55 9.68 -3.98
N VAL A 100 13.72 8.63 -4.05
CA VAL A 100 14.13 7.28 -3.65
C VAL A 100 13.83 6.23 -4.72
N ASP A 101 13.44 6.67 -5.92
CA ASP A 101 13.10 5.82 -7.05
C ASP A 101 12.09 4.72 -6.68
N SER A 102 11.10 5.05 -5.84
CA SER A 102 10.07 4.11 -5.38
C SER A 102 8.71 4.40 -5.99
N LEU A 103 7.90 3.35 -6.12
CA LEU A 103 6.51 3.41 -6.58
C LEU A 103 5.56 3.06 -5.43
N GLY A 104 4.29 3.45 -5.56
CA GLY A 104 3.23 3.14 -4.63
C GLY A 104 1.90 3.77 -5.02
N GLY A 105 0.95 3.67 -4.11
CA GLY A 105 -0.38 4.24 -4.24
C GLY A 105 -0.85 4.83 -2.91
N ALA A 106 -1.68 5.86 -2.97
CA ALA A 106 -2.20 6.54 -1.80
C ALA A 106 -3.63 7.03 -2.02
N ILE A 107 -4.42 7.00 -0.94
CA ILE A 107 -5.73 7.60 -0.84
C ILE A 107 -5.73 8.62 0.31
N ALA A 108 -6.46 9.72 0.16
CA ALA A 108 -6.60 10.73 1.18
C ALA A 108 -8.02 11.29 1.22
N VAL A 109 -8.46 11.73 2.39
CA VAL A 109 -9.75 12.42 2.61
C VAL A 109 -9.53 13.70 3.42
N SER A 110 -10.27 14.75 3.11
CA SER A 110 -10.34 15.98 3.89
C SER A 110 -11.49 15.91 4.89
N LYS A 111 -11.50 16.78 5.92
CA LYS A 111 -12.62 16.89 6.87
C LYS A 111 -13.96 17.28 6.21
N SER A 112 -13.92 17.94 5.05
CA SER A 112 -15.10 18.26 4.26
C SER A 112 -15.62 17.07 3.44
N GLY A 113 -14.93 15.93 3.49
CA GLY A 113 -15.29 14.72 2.76
C GLY A 113 -14.78 14.70 1.32
N ASP A 114 -13.95 15.66 0.90
CA ASP A 114 -13.24 15.58 -0.37
C ASP A 114 -12.26 14.42 -0.30
N PHE A 115 -12.12 13.66 -1.38
CA PHE A 115 -11.15 12.58 -1.44
C PHE A 115 -10.26 12.71 -2.66
N GLY A 116 -9.07 12.13 -2.55
CA GLY A 116 -8.13 12.01 -3.65
C GLY A 116 -7.48 10.65 -3.63
N HIS A 117 -7.16 10.14 -4.81
CA HIS A 117 -6.38 8.92 -4.96
C HIS A 117 -5.37 9.11 -6.08
N TYR A 118 -4.20 8.51 -5.94
CA TYR A 118 -3.19 8.47 -7.00
C TYR A 118 -2.29 7.27 -6.79
N PHE A 119 -1.74 6.77 -7.88
CA PHE A 119 -0.72 5.74 -7.87
C PHE A 119 0.24 6.00 -9.03
N ASN A 120 1.51 5.63 -8.82
CA ASN A 120 2.53 5.64 -9.87
C ASN A 120 3.07 4.23 -10.15
N THR A 121 2.45 3.20 -9.55
CA THR A 121 2.55 1.78 -9.91
C THR A 121 1.82 1.50 -11.23
N ASN A 122 1.87 0.25 -11.71
CA ASN A 122 1.09 -0.16 -12.89
C ASN A 122 -0.43 -0.14 -12.64
N GLY A 123 -0.82 -0.26 -11.37
CA GLY A 123 -2.21 -0.16 -10.93
C GLY A 123 -2.30 -0.07 -9.40
N MET A 124 -3.44 0.42 -8.92
CA MET A 124 -3.86 0.32 -7.53
C MET A 124 -5.35 -0.04 -7.52
N ILE A 125 -5.71 -1.13 -6.84
CA ILE A 125 -7.12 -1.45 -6.62
C ILE A 125 -7.65 -0.46 -5.59
N TRP A 126 -8.76 0.21 -5.90
CA TRP A 126 -9.37 1.19 -5.00
C TRP A 126 -10.88 1.23 -5.20
N ALA A 127 -11.58 1.78 -4.21
CA ALA A 127 -12.99 2.08 -4.30
C ALA A 127 -13.31 3.29 -3.40
N SER A 128 -14.37 4.01 -3.71
CA SER A 128 -14.89 5.07 -2.83
C SER A 128 -16.41 5.04 -2.74
N VAL A 129 -16.94 5.54 -1.63
CA VAL A 129 -18.36 5.78 -1.45
C VAL A 129 -18.56 7.19 -0.89
N GLN A 130 -19.27 8.04 -1.63
CA GLN A 130 -19.55 9.42 -1.22
C GLN A 130 -20.99 9.78 -1.60
N ASN A 131 -21.77 10.33 -0.66
CA ASN A 131 -23.17 10.75 -0.90
C ASN A 131 -24.03 9.66 -1.58
N GLY A 132 -23.85 8.40 -1.16
CA GLY A 132 -24.55 7.24 -1.73
C GLY A 132 -24.06 6.78 -3.11
N ARG A 133 -23.08 7.46 -3.71
CA ARG A 133 -22.47 7.08 -4.99
C ARG A 133 -21.22 6.26 -4.74
N LYS A 134 -21.07 5.16 -5.48
CA LYS A 134 -19.90 4.27 -5.43
C LYS A 134 -19.02 4.49 -6.65
N GLN A 135 -17.72 4.44 -6.46
CA GLN A 135 -16.71 4.42 -7.53
C GLN A 135 -15.78 3.22 -7.29
N VAL A 136 -15.45 2.51 -8.36
CA VAL A 136 -14.58 1.33 -8.39
C VAL A 136 -13.69 1.38 -9.62
#